data_AF-A0A813TYC3-F1
#
_entry.id   AF-A0A813TYC3-F1
#
_cell.length_a   1.000
_cell.length_b   1.000
_cell.length_c   1.000
_cell.angle_alpha   90.00
_cell.angle_beta   90.00
_cell.angle_gamma   90.00
#
_symmetry.space_group_name_H-M   'P 1'
#
loop_
_entity.id
_entity.type
_entity.pdbx_description
1 polymer ?
#
loop_
_entity_poly.entity_id
_entity_poly.type
_entity_poly.pdbx_seq_one_letter_code
_entity_poly.pdbx_strand_id
1 'polypeptide(L)'
;MATHSTTSARLRDAERSFEQHLRETGPYILAGLGVSSAIFILGNKNIPQFNIPILSSAADRVAYALRYTGIEGLSLVTAIHCVIGTRNYFSIHEPTDDKSNEHVRATQRNLTNTVEQFLAFQAGKLALASISEQSTLRLLPSLSAVWLLGRIAYHACLLHPSRMFGFTLNQAALFTAYGYFLYRLFSNGIHSNLLPFSLR
;
A
#
# COMPACT_ATOMS: atom_id res chain seq x y z
N MET A 1 29.70 -36.92 5.35
CA MET A 1 30.40 -35.95 4.47
C MET A 1 29.57 -35.47 3.27
N ALA A 2 28.54 -36.17 2.81
CA ALA A 2 27.73 -35.77 1.65
C ALA A 2 26.67 -34.66 1.89
N THR A 3 26.24 -34.44 3.14
CA THR A 3 25.20 -33.46 3.52
C THR A 3 25.67 -32.00 3.52
N HIS A 4 26.97 -31.74 3.70
CA HIS A 4 27.52 -30.37 3.66
C HIS A 4 27.64 -29.83 2.22
N SER A 5 27.92 -30.71 1.26
CA SER A 5 28.07 -30.36 -0.17
C SER A 5 26.74 -29.90 -0.78
N THR A 6 25.66 -30.63 -0.53
CA THR A 6 24.31 -30.34 -1.06
C THR A 6 23.69 -29.08 -0.47
N THR A 7 23.92 -28.79 0.81
CA THR A 7 23.47 -27.53 1.43
C THR A 7 24.20 -26.32 0.83
N SER A 8 25.52 -26.43 0.60
CA SER A 8 26.29 -25.33 0.00
C SER A 8 25.86 -25.01 -1.44
N ALA A 9 25.45 -26.02 -2.21
CA ALA A 9 24.96 -25.83 -3.58
C ALA A 9 23.61 -25.12 -3.60
N ARG A 10 22.66 -25.56 -2.77
CA ARG A 10 21.33 -24.92 -2.66
C ARG A 10 21.41 -23.45 -2.23
N LEU A 11 22.33 -23.12 -1.33
CA LEU A 11 22.54 -21.74 -0.90
C LEU A 11 23.05 -20.86 -2.06
N ARG A 12 24.04 -21.34 -2.83
CA ARG A 12 24.55 -20.64 -4.00
C ARG A 12 23.48 -20.47 -5.10
N ASP A 13 22.61 -21.46 -5.26
CA ASP A 13 21.51 -21.38 -6.23
C ASP A 13 20.45 -20.35 -5.79
N ALA A 14 20.11 -20.33 -4.49
CA ALA A 14 19.20 -19.34 -3.92
C ALA A 14 19.77 -17.92 -4.02
N GLU A 15 21.06 -17.74 -3.74
CA GLU A 15 21.76 -16.46 -3.87
C GLU A 15 21.73 -15.95 -5.31
N ARG A 16 22.07 -16.79 -6.29
CA ARG A 16 22.01 -16.41 -7.72
C ARG A 16 20.60 -16.05 -8.18
N SER A 17 19.60 -16.82 -7.75
CA SER A 17 18.19 -16.53 -8.07
C SER A 17 17.73 -15.21 -7.45
N PHE A 18 18.14 -14.92 -6.21
CA PHE A 18 17.84 -13.67 -5.54
C PHE A 18 18.51 -12.47 -6.22
N GLU A 19 19.80 -12.57 -6.56
CA GLU A 19 20.52 -11.52 -7.30
C GLU A 19 19.89 -11.23 -8.65
N GLN A 20 19.49 -12.28 -9.39
CA GLN A 20 18.79 -12.11 -10.66
C GLN A 20 17.46 -11.37 -10.47
N HIS A 21 16.66 -11.77 -9.47
CA HIS A 21 15.41 -11.11 -9.17
C HIS A 21 15.60 -9.63 -8.80
N LEU A 22 16.62 -9.32 -7.99
CA LEU A 22 16.97 -7.95 -7.63
C LEU A 22 17.42 -7.12 -8.84
N ARG A 23 18.18 -7.71 -9.77
CA ARG A 23 18.58 -7.01 -11.01
C ARG A 23 17.39 -6.68 -11.89
N GLU A 24 16.43 -7.59 -12.00
CA GLU A 24 15.22 -7.40 -12.81
C GLU A 24 14.24 -6.40 -12.17
N THR A 25 14.09 -6.43 -10.83
CA THR A 25 13.06 -5.64 -10.13
C THR A 25 13.59 -4.35 -9.51
N GLY A 26 14.89 -4.28 -9.24
CA GLY A 26 15.55 -3.16 -8.55
C GLY A 26 15.28 -1.78 -9.16
N PRO A 27 15.39 -1.60 -10.50
CA PRO A 27 15.09 -0.31 -11.12
C PRO A 27 13.66 0.18 -10.84
N TYR A 28 12.68 -0.72 -10.81
CA TYR A 28 11.28 -0.39 -10.54
C TYR A 28 11.04 -0.03 -9.07
N ILE A 29 11.75 -0.68 -8.16
CA ILE A 29 11.72 -0.34 -6.73
C ILE A 29 12.29 1.06 -6.52
N LEU A 30 13.46 1.36 -7.10
CA LEU A 30 14.08 2.69 -7.00
C LEU A 30 13.19 3.78 -7.61
N ALA A 31 12.61 3.53 -8.78
CA ALA A 31 11.65 4.44 -9.40
C ALA A 31 10.40 4.66 -8.52
N GLY A 32 9.87 3.59 -7.92
CA GLY A 32 8.72 3.67 -7.02
C GLY A 32 9.02 4.51 -5.78
N LEU A 33 10.18 4.32 -5.16
CA LEU A 33 10.65 5.15 -4.06
C LEU A 33 10.75 6.62 -4.48
N GLY A 34 11.44 6.90 -5.60
CA GLY A 34 11.59 8.27 -6.12
C GLY A 34 10.26 8.96 -6.39
N VAL A 35 9.31 8.28 -7.04
CA VAL A 35 7.97 8.80 -7.33
C VAL A 35 7.17 9.02 -6.04
N SER A 36 7.19 8.07 -5.10
CA SER A 36 6.49 8.24 -3.82
C SER A 36 7.03 9.44 -3.03
N SER A 37 8.36 9.60 -2.94
CA SER A 37 9.00 10.74 -2.29
C SER A 37 8.63 12.04 -2.99
N ALA A 38 8.64 12.09 -4.33
CA ALA A 38 8.24 13.26 -5.09
C ALA A 38 6.78 13.64 -4.80
N ILE A 39 5.86 12.68 -4.79
CA ILE A 39 4.44 12.93 -4.48
C ILE A 39 4.27 13.41 -3.04
N PHE A 40 4.98 12.84 -2.07
CA PHE A 40 4.89 13.30 -0.68
C PHE A 40 5.45 14.73 -0.51
N ILE A 41 6.56 15.07 -1.17
CA ILE A 41 7.16 16.40 -1.11
C ILE A 41 6.27 17.42 -1.83
N LEU A 42 5.89 17.15 -3.08
CA LEU A 42 5.08 18.04 -3.90
C LEU A 42 3.67 18.17 -3.35
N GLY A 43 3.10 17.07 -2.85
CA GLY A 43 1.81 17.07 -2.16
C GLY A 43 1.85 17.98 -0.95
N ASN A 44 2.77 17.78 -0.02
CA ASN A 44 2.84 18.64 1.17
C ASN A 44 3.16 20.12 0.85
N LYS A 45 3.91 20.40 -0.21
CA LYS A 45 4.25 21.77 -0.64
C LYS A 45 3.13 22.48 -1.42
N ASN A 46 2.35 21.76 -2.23
CA ASN A 46 1.34 22.35 -3.15
C ASN A 46 -0.12 22.11 -2.72
N ILE A 47 -0.38 21.19 -1.78
CA ILE A 47 -1.66 21.04 -1.07
C ILE A 47 -1.95 22.15 -0.01
N PRO A 48 -1.21 23.28 0.14
CA PRO A 48 -1.73 24.43 0.87
C PRO A 48 -2.99 25.07 0.27
N GLN A 49 -3.36 24.75 -0.98
CA GLN A 49 -4.52 25.35 -1.66
C GLN A 49 -5.87 24.67 -1.36
N PHE A 50 -5.84 23.44 -0.84
CA PHE A 50 -7.04 22.85 -0.25
C PHE A 50 -7.09 23.29 1.21
N ASN A 51 -7.92 24.29 1.51
CA ASN A 51 -8.24 24.69 2.88
C ASN A 51 -8.74 23.45 3.64
N ILE A 52 -7.83 22.76 4.34
CA ILE A 52 -8.23 21.66 5.20
C ILE A 52 -9.07 22.30 6.31
N PRO A 53 -10.35 21.89 6.46
CA PRO A 53 -11.19 22.43 7.51
C PRO A 53 -10.49 22.27 8.85
N ILE A 54 -10.63 23.22 9.77
CA ILE A 54 -10.01 23.11 11.09
C ILE A 54 -10.69 21.96 11.83
N LEU A 55 -9.96 20.86 12.08
CA LEU A 55 -10.47 19.65 12.71
C LEU A 55 -9.88 19.53 14.12
N SER A 56 -10.59 20.11 15.09
CA SER A 56 -10.16 20.14 16.50
C SER A 56 -10.25 18.77 17.15
N SER A 57 -11.30 17.99 16.86
CA SER A 57 -11.50 16.67 17.47
C SER A 57 -10.81 15.55 16.69
N ALA A 58 -10.39 14.49 17.39
CA ALA A 58 -9.86 13.31 16.71
C ALA A 58 -10.92 12.60 15.86
N ALA A 59 -12.19 12.66 16.28
CA ALA A 59 -13.31 12.11 15.53
C ALA A 59 -13.42 12.75 14.14
N ASP A 60 -13.30 14.07 14.06
CA ASP A 60 -13.34 14.80 12.79
C ASP A 60 -12.16 14.42 11.88
N ARG A 61 -10.96 14.26 12.45
CA ARG A 61 -9.76 13.85 11.72
C ARG A 61 -9.89 12.45 11.15
N VAL A 62 -10.43 11.52 11.93
CA VAL A 62 -10.74 10.16 11.47
C VAL A 62 -11.82 10.19 10.39
N ALA A 63 -12.88 10.98 10.56
CA ALA A 63 -13.92 11.15 9.55
C ALA A 63 -13.35 11.73 8.24
N TYR A 64 -12.41 12.66 8.32
CA TYR A 64 -11.69 13.20 7.17
C TYR A 64 -10.87 12.11 6.45
N ALA A 65 -10.13 11.28 7.20
CA ALA A 65 -9.39 10.14 6.63
C ALA A 65 -10.32 9.10 5.95
N LEU A 66 -11.50 8.85 6.54
CA LEU A 66 -12.52 7.94 6.01
C LEU A 66 -13.11 8.42 4.67
N ARG A 67 -13.18 9.73 4.40
CA ARG A 67 -13.64 10.22 3.10
C ARG A 67 -12.75 9.72 1.95
N TYR A 68 -11.46 9.57 2.20
CA TYR A 68 -10.52 9.03 1.22
C TYR A 68 -10.62 7.52 1.03
N THR A 69 -11.20 6.79 1.99
CA THR A 69 -11.49 5.35 1.87
C THR A 69 -12.37 5.04 0.67
N GLY A 70 -13.30 5.92 0.32
CA GLY A 70 -14.11 5.77 -0.89
C GLY A 70 -13.27 5.77 -2.18
N ILE A 71 -12.29 6.68 -2.27
CA ILE A 71 -11.39 6.80 -3.42
C ILE A 71 -10.47 5.58 -3.50
N GLU A 72 -9.88 5.18 -2.38
CA GLU A 72 -9.00 4.00 -2.31
C GLU A 72 -9.77 2.70 -2.57
N GLY A 73 -11.04 2.65 -2.17
CA GLY A 73 -11.96 1.53 -2.40
C GLY A 73 -12.20 1.25 -3.88
N LEU A 74 -11.99 2.23 -4.76
CA LEU A 74 -11.99 2.01 -6.21
C LEU A 74 -10.99 0.93 -6.62
N SER A 75 -9.85 0.81 -5.93
CA SER A 75 -8.87 -0.24 -6.21
C SER A 75 -9.42 -1.65 -5.95
N LEU A 76 -10.28 -1.83 -4.94
CA LEU A 76 -10.96 -3.10 -4.67
C LEU A 76 -12.00 -3.39 -5.74
N VAL A 77 -12.80 -2.39 -6.10
CA VAL A 77 -13.80 -2.51 -7.17
C VAL A 77 -13.12 -2.92 -8.47
N THR A 78 -12.02 -2.26 -8.85
CA THR A 78 -11.22 -2.64 -10.02
C THR A 78 -10.71 -4.06 -9.91
N ALA A 79 -10.09 -4.46 -8.79
CA ALA A 79 -9.57 -5.82 -8.63
C ALA A 79 -10.65 -6.90 -8.77
N ILE A 80 -11.86 -6.66 -8.22
CA ILE A 80 -13.02 -7.55 -8.37
C ILE A 80 -13.43 -7.66 -9.84
N HIS A 81 -13.60 -6.53 -10.53
CA HIS A 81 -13.98 -6.52 -11.94
C HIS A 81 -12.94 -7.18 -12.83
N CYS A 82 -11.65 -7.09 -12.48
CA CYS A 82 -10.61 -7.76 -13.24
C CYS A 82 -10.62 -9.27 -13.05
N VAL A 83 -10.97 -9.78 -11.86
CA VAL A 83 -11.21 -11.22 -11.68
C VAL A 83 -12.40 -11.66 -12.53
N ILE A 84 -13.54 -10.97 -12.43
CA ILE A 84 -14.76 -11.28 -13.19
C ILE A 84 -14.47 -11.26 -14.70
N GLY A 85 -13.86 -10.18 -15.19
CA GLY A 85 -13.52 -10.01 -16.60
C GLY A 85 -12.56 -11.08 -17.10
N THR A 86 -11.55 -11.46 -16.30
CA THR A 86 -10.59 -12.51 -16.68
C THR A 86 -11.27 -13.88 -16.73
N ARG A 87 -12.12 -14.21 -15.75
CA ARG A 87 -12.90 -15.46 -15.77
C ARG A 87 -13.81 -15.54 -16.99
N ASN A 88 -14.53 -14.46 -17.29
CA ASN A 88 -15.42 -14.39 -18.45
C ASN A 88 -14.63 -14.54 -19.75
N TYR A 89 -13.48 -13.88 -19.88
CA TYR A 89 -12.64 -13.96 -21.08
C TYR A 89 -12.13 -15.38 -21.36
N PHE A 90 -11.78 -16.12 -20.30
CA PHE A 90 -11.30 -17.50 -20.41
C PHE A 90 -12.41 -18.56 -20.20
N SER A 91 -13.68 -18.15 -20.18
CA SER A 91 -14.84 -19.04 -19.99
C SER A 91 -14.77 -19.92 -18.73
N ILE A 92 -14.17 -19.41 -17.65
CA ILE A 92 -14.02 -20.15 -16.39
C ILE A 92 -15.21 -19.90 -15.47
N HIS A 93 -16.10 -20.89 -15.41
CA HIS A 93 -17.34 -20.83 -14.64
C HIS A 93 -17.21 -21.51 -13.28
N GLU A 94 -16.45 -22.62 -13.21
CA GLU A 94 -16.26 -23.36 -11.97
C GLU A 94 -15.04 -22.84 -11.17
N PRO A 95 -15.12 -22.76 -9.83
CA PRO A 95 -13.98 -22.36 -8.99
C PRO A 95 -12.79 -23.33 -9.04
N THR A 96 -13.04 -24.59 -9.36
CA THR A 96 -12.03 -25.66 -9.50
C THR A 96 -11.07 -25.41 -10.66
N ASP A 97 -11.57 -24.80 -11.73
CA ASP A 97 -10.83 -24.53 -12.96
C ASP A 97 -9.91 -23.32 -12.85
N ASP A 98 -10.07 -22.49 -11.81
CA ASP A 98 -9.25 -21.31 -11.57
C ASP A 98 -7.76 -21.65 -11.49
N LYS A 99 -7.42 -22.86 -11.01
CA LYS A 99 -6.02 -23.29 -10.87
C LYS A 99 -5.35 -23.62 -12.21
N SER A 100 -6.13 -23.86 -13.26
CA SER A 100 -5.61 -24.24 -14.57
C SER A 100 -5.11 -23.04 -15.39
N ASN A 101 -5.60 -21.84 -15.12
CA ASN A 101 -5.28 -20.64 -15.89
C ASN A 101 -4.43 -19.64 -15.08
N GLU A 102 -3.25 -19.33 -15.59
CA GLU A 102 -2.32 -18.41 -14.93
C GLU A 102 -2.88 -17.00 -14.74
N HIS A 103 -3.63 -16.46 -15.71
CA HIS A 103 -4.22 -15.13 -15.62
C HIS A 103 -5.28 -15.05 -14.53
N VAL A 104 -6.16 -16.07 -14.44
CA VAL A 104 -7.19 -16.14 -13.37
C VAL A 104 -6.53 -16.29 -12.01
N ARG A 105 -5.49 -17.11 -11.88
CA ARG A 105 -4.71 -17.19 -10.62
C ARG A 105 -4.05 -15.88 -10.26
N ALA A 106 -3.48 -15.17 -11.23
CA ALA A 106 -2.80 -13.91 -11.00
C ALA A 106 -3.79 -12.82 -10.55
N THR A 107 -4.95 -12.69 -11.19
CA THR A 107 -5.96 -11.71 -10.80
C THR A 107 -6.62 -12.04 -9.47
N GLN A 108 -6.84 -13.32 -9.17
CA GLN A 108 -7.33 -13.75 -7.85
C GLN A 108 -6.33 -13.40 -6.75
N ARG A 109 -5.03 -13.68 -6.96
CA ARG A 109 -3.96 -13.30 -6.02
C ARG A 109 -3.85 -11.78 -5.87
N ASN A 110 -4.03 -11.04 -6.97
CA ASN A 110 -4.07 -9.58 -6.93
C ASN A 110 -5.24 -9.06 -6.07
N LEU A 111 -6.43 -9.67 -6.19
CA LEU A 111 -7.57 -9.32 -5.36
C LEU A 111 -7.29 -9.60 -3.88
N THR A 112 -6.81 -10.79 -3.54
CA THR A 112 -6.43 -11.14 -2.15
C THR A 112 -5.38 -10.17 -1.61
N ASN A 113 -4.31 -9.91 -2.35
CA ASN A 113 -3.28 -8.95 -1.94
C ASN A 113 -3.84 -7.54 -1.77
N THR A 114 -4.76 -7.13 -2.64
CA THR A 114 -5.39 -5.81 -2.54
C THR A 114 -6.26 -5.71 -1.30
N VAL A 115 -7.03 -6.74 -0.95
CA VAL A 115 -7.82 -6.79 0.30
C VAL A 115 -6.91 -6.71 1.52
N GLU A 116 -5.90 -7.58 1.61
CA GLU A 116 -4.97 -7.65 2.75
C GLU A 116 -4.28 -6.31 3.00
N GLN A 117 -3.66 -5.77 1.94
CA GLN A 117 -2.94 -4.52 2.05
C GLN A 117 -3.89 -3.35 2.27
N PHE A 118 -5.10 -3.34 1.66
CA PHE A 118 -6.07 -2.28 1.87
C PHE A 118 -6.46 -2.19 3.34
N LEU A 119 -6.80 -3.32 3.97
CA LEU A 119 -7.11 -3.36 5.39
C LEU A 119 -5.92 -2.87 6.24
N ALA A 120 -4.71 -3.33 5.94
CA ALA A 120 -3.51 -2.88 6.64
C ALA A 120 -3.27 -1.37 6.51
N PHE A 121 -3.45 -0.83 5.31
CA PHE A 121 -3.30 0.59 5.02
C PHE A 121 -4.38 1.44 5.70
N GLN A 122 -5.65 1.00 5.68
CA GLN A 122 -6.71 1.70 6.38
C GLN A 122 -6.46 1.74 7.89
N ALA A 123 -6.04 0.61 8.48
CA ALA A 123 -5.69 0.58 9.90
C ALA A 123 -4.59 1.60 10.24
N GLY A 124 -3.50 1.63 9.45
CA GLY A 124 -2.40 2.57 9.65
C GLY A 124 -2.81 4.04 9.43
N LYS A 125 -3.59 4.32 8.39
CA LYS A 125 -4.06 5.67 8.05
C LYS A 125 -5.03 6.22 9.10
N LEU A 126 -5.95 5.39 9.61
CA LEU A 126 -6.89 5.79 10.66
C LEU A 126 -6.19 5.99 12.01
N ALA A 127 -5.23 5.12 12.35
CA ALA A 127 -4.38 5.28 13.52
C ALA A 127 -3.56 6.58 13.46
N LEU A 128 -2.99 6.89 12.29
CA LEU A 128 -2.31 8.16 12.07
C LEU A 128 -3.27 9.35 12.24
N ALA A 129 -4.46 9.31 11.64
CA ALA A 129 -5.42 10.41 11.68
C ALA A 129 -5.91 10.74 13.10
N SER A 130 -6.07 9.73 13.96
CA SER A 130 -6.57 9.94 15.33
C SER A 130 -5.63 10.80 16.18
N ILE A 131 -4.32 10.66 15.98
CA ILE A 131 -3.27 11.38 16.74
C ILE A 131 -2.61 12.53 15.96
N SER A 132 -3.03 12.76 14.72
CA SER A 132 -2.46 13.80 13.87
C SER A 132 -2.90 15.20 14.28
N GLU A 133 -1.99 16.16 14.22
CA GLU A 133 -2.33 17.58 14.27
C GLU A 133 -2.87 18.07 12.91
N GLN A 134 -3.53 19.23 12.93
CA GLN A 134 -4.07 19.88 11.73
C GLN A 134 -3.07 19.98 10.57
N SER A 135 -1.80 20.28 10.87
CA SER A 135 -0.73 20.40 9.88
C SER A 135 -0.41 19.07 9.17
N THR A 136 -0.55 17.96 9.88
CA THR A 136 -0.22 16.60 9.40
C THR A 136 -1.35 16.01 8.54
N LEU A 137 -2.59 16.48 8.70
CA LEU A 137 -3.73 15.99 7.92
C LEU A 137 -3.57 16.19 6.41
N ARG A 138 -2.70 17.11 5.98
CA ARG A 138 -2.30 17.30 4.58
C ARG A 138 -1.64 16.08 3.94
N LEU A 139 -1.12 15.17 4.76
CA LEU A 139 -0.50 13.94 4.31
C LEU A 139 -1.53 12.89 3.86
N LEU A 140 -2.74 12.89 4.42
CA LEU A 140 -3.77 11.88 4.13
C LEU A 140 -4.18 11.84 2.63
N PRO A 141 -4.45 12.97 1.96
CA PRO A 141 -4.68 12.98 0.52
C PRO A 141 -3.51 12.40 -0.28
N SER A 142 -2.26 12.75 0.08
CA SER A 142 -1.06 12.23 -0.62
C SER A 142 -0.88 10.74 -0.42
N LEU A 143 -1.10 10.21 0.79
CA LEU A 143 -1.10 8.78 1.06
C LEU A 143 -2.13 8.04 0.19
N SER A 144 -3.33 8.60 0.11
CA SER A 144 -4.44 8.05 -0.69
C SER A 144 -4.12 8.06 -2.19
N ALA A 145 -3.49 9.13 -2.68
CA ALA A 145 -3.06 9.25 -4.07
C ALA A 145 -1.95 8.25 -4.44
N VAL A 146 -0.90 8.17 -3.61
CA VAL A 146 0.19 7.19 -3.79
C VAL A 146 -0.35 5.76 -3.77
N TRP A 147 -1.27 5.46 -2.84
CA TRP A 147 -1.95 4.17 -2.77
C TRP A 147 -2.70 3.84 -4.06
N LEU A 148 -3.54 4.76 -4.55
CA LEU A 148 -4.35 4.51 -5.73
C LEU A 148 -3.48 4.34 -6.99
N LEU A 149 -2.47 5.20 -7.17
CA LEU A 149 -1.51 5.09 -8.28
C LEU A 149 -0.72 3.78 -8.21
N GLY A 150 -0.30 3.38 -7.01
CA GLY A 150 0.37 2.10 -6.79
C GLY A 150 -0.50 0.92 -7.18
N ARG A 151 -1.80 0.94 -6.84
CA ARG A 151 -2.76 -0.10 -7.26
C ARG A 151 -2.97 -0.15 -8.75
N ILE A 152 -3.15 0.99 -9.40
CA ILE A 152 -3.33 1.06 -10.85
C ILE A 152 -2.09 0.50 -11.56
N ALA A 153 -0.89 0.94 -11.15
CA ALA A 153 0.36 0.49 -11.76
C ALA A 153 0.65 -0.99 -11.50
N TYR A 154 0.40 -1.47 -10.27
CA TYR A 154 0.56 -2.88 -9.91
C TYR A 154 -0.35 -3.76 -10.77
N HIS A 155 -1.60 -3.34 -10.95
CA HIS A 155 -2.57 -4.09 -11.73
C HIS A 155 -2.23 -4.09 -13.23
N ALA A 156 -1.88 -2.92 -13.79
CA ALA A 156 -1.52 -2.79 -15.21
C ALA A 156 -0.32 -3.66 -15.60
N CYS A 157 0.57 -3.94 -14.64
CA CYS A 157 1.80 -4.72 -14.86
C CYS A 157 1.76 -6.10 -14.20
N LEU A 158 0.59 -6.66 -13.85
CA LEU A 158 0.46 -7.81 -12.95
C LEU A 158 1.35 -9.03 -13.28
N LEU A 159 1.56 -9.32 -14.57
CA LEU A 159 2.37 -10.43 -15.07
C LEU A 159 3.80 -10.04 -15.48
N HIS A 160 4.18 -8.79 -15.25
CA HIS A 160 5.49 -8.24 -15.62
C HIS A 160 6.28 -7.82 -14.37
N PRO A 161 7.62 -7.92 -14.35
CA PRO A 161 8.46 -7.50 -13.22
C PRO A 161 8.22 -6.04 -12.78
N SER A 162 7.80 -5.17 -13.71
CA SER A 162 7.47 -3.78 -13.43
C SER A 162 6.32 -3.57 -12.45
N ARG A 163 5.53 -4.61 -12.11
CA ARG A 163 4.55 -4.54 -11.01
C ARG A 163 5.19 -4.11 -9.69
N MET A 164 6.49 -4.37 -9.50
CA MET A 164 7.22 -3.96 -8.31
C MET A 164 7.25 -2.45 -8.11
N PHE A 165 7.11 -1.66 -9.19
CA PHE A 165 6.91 -0.22 -9.09
C PHE A 165 5.63 0.12 -8.31
N GLY A 166 4.49 -0.43 -8.75
CA GLY A 166 3.20 -0.22 -8.09
C GLY A 166 3.15 -0.80 -6.67
N PHE A 167 3.78 -1.96 -6.47
CA PHE A 167 3.94 -2.54 -5.13
C PHE A 167 4.70 -1.59 -4.20
N THR A 168 5.82 -1.02 -4.68
CA THR A 168 6.65 -0.09 -3.90
C THR A 168 5.88 1.17 -3.52
N LEU A 169 5.05 1.73 -4.42
CA LEU A 169 4.18 2.85 -4.09
C LEU A 169 3.21 2.49 -2.94
N ASN A 170 2.55 1.34 -3.02
CA ASN A 170 1.64 0.88 -1.97
C ASN A 170 2.37 0.70 -0.63
N GLN A 171 3.55 0.09 -0.65
CA GLN A 171 4.39 -0.08 0.55
C GLN A 171 4.86 1.27 1.11
N ALA A 172 5.21 2.23 0.27
CA ALA A 172 5.60 3.57 0.71
C ALA A 172 4.44 4.28 1.42
N ALA A 173 3.21 4.20 0.90
CA ALA A 173 2.03 4.73 1.57
C ALA A 173 1.78 4.03 2.92
N LEU A 174 1.83 2.69 2.94
CA LEU A 174 1.64 1.90 4.16
C LEU A 174 2.68 2.23 5.24
N PHE A 175 3.96 2.17 4.90
CA PHE A 175 5.05 2.42 5.84
C PHE A 175 5.11 3.87 6.27
N THR A 176 4.74 4.82 5.43
CA THR A 176 4.64 6.22 5.83
C THR A 176 3.52 6.41 6.86
N ALA A 177 2.35 5.78 6.66
CA ALA A 177 1.25 5.86 7.61
C ALA A 177 1.63 5.30 8.99
N TYR A 178 2.16 4.07 9.04
CA TYR A 178 2.60 3.45 10.29
C TYR A 178 3.83 4.13 10.89
N GLY A 179 4.84 4.45 10.08
CA GLY A 179 6.07 5.08 10.53
C GLY A 179 5.81 6.44 11.17
N TYR A 180 4.96 7.26 10.56
CA TYR A 180 4.61 8.56 11.12
C TYR A 180 3.69 8.43 12.34
N PHE A 181 2.76 7.48 12.33
CA PHE A 181 1.96 7.15 13.52
C PHE A 181 2.86 6.78 14.71
N LEU A 182 3.79 5.84 14.52
CA LEU A 182 4.71 5.41 15.57
C LEU A 182 5.62 6.56 16.03
N TYR A 183 6.18 7.32 15.09
CA TYR A 183 6.99 8.50 15.41
C TYR A 183 6.23 9.46 16.33
N ARG A 184 4.98 9.80 15.99
CA ARG A 184 4.14 10.73 16.76
C ARG A 184 3.71 10.15 18.11
N LEU A 185 3.43 8.84 18.16
CA LEU A 185 3.07 8.14 19.38
C LEU A 185 4.19 8.22 20.43
N PHE A 186 5.45 8.08 19.99
CA PHE A 186 6.60 8.11 20.89
C PHE A 186 7.19 9.50 21.11
N SER A 187 7.13 10.40 20.13
CA SER A 187 7.69 11.76 20.26
C SER A 187 6.92 12.64 21.24
N ASN A 188 5.60 12.49 21.30
CA ASN A 188 4.74 13.32 22.14
C ASN A 188 4.49 12.70 23.53
N GLY A 189 5.03 11.50 23.79
CA GLY A 189 4.75 10.71 24.99
C GLY A 189 3.35 10.09 24.96
N ILE A 190 3.28 8.79 25.25
CA ILE A 190 2.03 8.00 25.27
C ILE A 190 0.95 8.65 26.15
N HIS A 191 1.35 9.34 27.23
CA HIS A 191 0.45 9.97 28.18
C HIS A 191 -0.20 11.28 27.70
N SER A 192 0.41 12.08 26.82
CA SER A 192 -0.17 13.38 26.43
C SER A 192 -1.27 13.26 25.37
N ASN A 193 -1.24 12.18 24.57
CA ASN A 193 -2.20 11.91 23.49
C ASN A 193 -3.36 11.00 23.92
N LEU A 194 -3.25 10.30 25.06
CA LEU A 194 -4.26 9.37 25.57
C LEU A 194 -5.01 9.89 26.82
N LEU A 195 -4.55 10.98 27.44
CA LEU A 195 -5.32 11.65 28.49
C LEU A 195 -6.53 12.39 27.87
N PRO A 196 -7.69 12.35 28.54
CA PRO A 196 -8.94 12.01 27.91
C PRO A 196 -9.58 13.18 27.15
N PHE A 197 -10.33 12.77 26.11
CA PHE A 197 -11.32 13.49 25.31
C PHE A 197 -12.37 14.32 26.09
N SER A 198 -12.24 14.49 27.41
CA SER A 198 -13.20 15.17 28.29
C SER A 198 -12.59 16.27 29.17
N LEU A 199 -11.30 16.62 29.03
CA LEU A 199 -10.63 17.61 29.89
C LEU A 199 -9.83 18.69 29.14
N ARG A 200 -10.21 19.03 27.90
CA ARG A 200 -9.76 20.24 27.21
C ARG A 200 -10.94 21.00 26.64
#